data_AF-A0A973L417-F1
#
_entry.id   AF-A0A973L417-F1
#
_cell.length_a   1.000
_cell.length_b   1.000
_cell.length_c   1.000
_cell.angle_alpha   90.00
_cell.angle_beta   90.00
_cell.angle_gamma   90.00
#
_symmetry.space_group_name_H-M   'P 1'
#
loop_
_entity.id
_entity.type
_entity.pdbx_description
1 polymer ?
#
loop_
_entity_poly.entity_id
_entity_poly.type
_entity_poly.pdbx_seq_one_letter_code
_entity_poly.pdbx_strand_id
1 'polypeptide(L)'
;MSAPGTGAPDTPPTGSTAADLIAFWDWAQATGQVRHDTGRANKLACHRILSTRPQWQSLDARALDPEALIDAFMMANTDVLAIGTIDNYASTFRKALGLFRDYLADPDGWTPLRPRHRKRPRRPIHGAERTPGHLQILLAEGRTAELIYPADLTSADAAAAIHTLRKVLPTLPGINATGETS
;
A
#
# COMPACT_ATOMS: atom_id res chain seq x y z
N MET A 1 -21.14 -24.57 -21.70
CA MET A 1 -20.53 -24.54 -20.35
C MET A 1 -20.67 -23.11 -19.83
N SER A 2 -21.74 -22.81 -19.09
CA SER A 2 -21.93 -21.50 -18.48
C SER A 2 -20.96 -21.36 -17.33
N ALA A 3 -20.18 -20.28 -17.29
CA ALA A 3 -19.38 -19.96 -16.11
C ALA A 3 -20.34 -19.86 -14.90
N PRO A 4 -19.98 -20.41 -13.73
CA PRO A 4 -20.75 -20.16 -12.52
C PRO A 4 -20.78 -18.64 -12.34
N GLY A 5 -21.96 -18.05 -12.54
CA GLY A 5 -22.16 -16.65 -12.27
C GLY A 5 -21.85 -16.46 -10.80
N THR A 6 -20.74 -15.78 -10.51
CA THR A 6 -20.42 -15.28 -9.17
C THR A 6 -21.44 -14.19 -8.87
N GLY A 7 -22.68 -14.60 -8.62
CA GLY A 7 -23.72 -13.72 -8.12
C GLY A 7 -23.21 -13.20 -6.80
N ALA A 8 -22.94 -11.90 -6.74
CA ALA A 8 -22.66 -11.28 -5.47
C ALA A 8 -23.86 -11.58 -4.53
N PRO A 9 -23.60 -11.89 -3.26
CA PRO A 9 -24.68 -12.19 -2.34
C PRO A 9 -25.58 -10.95 -2.22
N ASP A 10 -26.88 -11.12 -2.47
CA ASP A 10 -27.87 -10.05 -2.29
C ASP A 10 -28.11 -9.73 -0.80
N THR A 11 -27.80 -10.69 0.07
CA THR A 11 -28.00 -10.60 1.52
C THR A 11 -26.67 -10.43 2.26
N PRO A 12 -26.63 -9.59 3.31
CA PRO A 12 -25.42 -9.47 4.12
C PRO A 12 -25.18 -10.76 4.91
N PRO A 13 -23.92 -11.11 5.21
CA PRO A 13 -23.61 -12.26 6.04
C PRO A 13 -24.10 -12.03 7.47
N THR A 14 -24.71 -13.06 8.07
CA THR A 14 -25.24 -13.02 9.44
C THR A 14 -24.31 -13.65 10.49
N GLY A 15 -23.25 -14.32 10.04
CA GLY A 15 -22.25 -14.94 10.92
C GLY A 15 -21.25 -13.93 11.50
N SER A 16 -20.49 -14.36 12.51
CA SER A 16 -19.48 -13.54 13.18
C SER A 16 -18.05 -13.97 12.89
N THR A 17 -17.82 -14.85 11.92
CA THR A 17 -16.48 -15.38 11.63
C THR A 17 -15.63 -14.40 10.82
N ALA A 18 -14.33 -14.64 10.74
CA ALA A 18 -13.44 -13.90 9.86
C ALA A 18 -13.76 -14.14 8.37
N ALA A 19 -14.33 -15.29 8.00
CA ALA A 19 -14.86 -15.49 6.65
C ALA A 19 -16.06 -14.57 6.37
N ASP A 20 -16.96 -14.42 7.35
CA ASP A 20 -18.10 -13.50 7.27
C ASP A 20 -17.64 -12.05 7.14
N LEU A 21 -16.57 -11.65 7.82
CA LEU A 21 -15.94 -10.33 7.65
C LEU A 21 -15.51 -10.09 6.18
N ILE A 22 -14.95 -11.10 5.50
CA ILE A 22 -14.57 -10.97 4.09
C ILE A 22 -15.80 -10.89 3.19
N ALA A 23 -16.80 -11.75 3.43
CA ALA A 23 -18.06 -11.76 2.69
C ALA A 23 -18.83 -10.44 2.87
N PHE A 24 -18.74 -9.82 4.04
CA PHE A 24 -19.36 -8.54 4.36
C PHE A 24 -18.84 -7.43 3.44
N TRP A 25 -17.53 -7.39 3.17
CA TRP A 25 -16.97 -6.40 2.26
C TRP A 25 -17.35 -6.64 0.81
N ASP A 26 -17.55 -7.89 0.39
CA ASP A 26 -18.09 -8.23 -0.93
C ASP A 26 -19.55 -7.79 -1.09
N TRP A 27 -20.38 -8.04 -0.09
CA TRP A 27 -21.77 -7.57 -0.07
C TRP A 27 -21.85 -6.04 -0.06
N ALA A 28 -21.08 -5.38 0.81
CA ALA A 28 -21.14 -3.93 0.98
C ALA A 28 -20.72 -3.18 -0.29
N GLN A 29 -19.77 -3.70 -1.06
CA GLN A 29 -19.40 -3.10 -2.36
C GLN A 29 -20.43 -3.42 -3.45
N ALA A 30 -21.00 -4.63 -3.47
CA ALA A 30 -21.96 -5.05 -4.50
C ALA A 30 -23.28 -4.29 -4.39
N THR A 31 -23.72 -4.01 -3.16
CA THR A 31 -24.96 -3.26 -2.87
C THR A 31 -24.76 -1.74 -2.85
N GLY A 32 -23.55 -1.25 -3.12
CA GLY A 32 -23.23 0.17 -3.16
C GLY A 32 -23.21 0.87 -1.79
N GLN A 33 -23.22 0.12 -0.69
CA GLN A 33 -23.07 0.66 0.67
C GLN A 33 -21.71 1.35 0.83
N VAL A 34 -20.67 0.80 0.21
CA VAL A 34 -19.35 1.43 0.10
C VAL A 34 -18.91 1.58 -1.36
N ARG A 35 -17.99 2.52 -1.61
CA ARG A 35 -17.34 2.62 -2.93
C ARG A 35 -16.57 1.34 -3.23
N HIS A 36 -16.61 0.90 -4.48
CA HIS A 36 -15.92 -0.32 -4.94
C HIS A 36 -14.46 -0.40 -4.49
N ASP A 37 -13.68 0.67 -4.69
CA ASP A 37 -12.26 0.69 -4.28
C ASP A 37 -12.07 0.59 -2.76
N THR A 38 -13.00 1.12 -1.98
CA THR A 38 -12.98 1.04 -0.52
C THR A 38 -13.29 -0.38 -0.06
N GLY A 39 -14.33 -1.01 -0.62
CA GLY A 39 -14.66 -2.41 -0.33
C GLY A 39 -13.51 -3.35 -0.67
N ARG A 40 -12.92 -3.18 -1.87
CA ARG A 40 -11.76 -3.95 -2.31
C ARG A 40 -10.54 -3.78 -1.39
N ALA A 41 -10.23 -2.55 -0.99
CA ALA A 41 -9.10 -2.28 -0.08
C ALA A 41 -9.31 -2.92 1.30
N ASN A 42 -10.52 -2.77 1.87
CA ASN A 42 -10.86 -3.37 3.17
C ASN A 42 -10.79 -4.90 3.12
N LYS A 43 -11.39 -5.51 2.09
CA LYS A 43 -11.33 -6.96 1.86
C LYS A 43 -9.89 -7.46 1.76
N LEU A 44 -9.07 -6.80 0.94
CA LEU A 44 -7.68 -7.19 0.74
C LEU A 44 -6.87 -7.09 2.04
N ALA A 45 -7.01 -5.99 2.79
CA ALA A 45 -6.32 -5.81 4.06
C ALA A 45 -6.70 -6.89 5.08
N CYS A 46 -8.00 -7.16 5.24
CA CYS A 46 -8.49 -8.23 6.10
C CYS A 46 -7.91 -9.58 5.69
N HIS A 47 -8.01 -9.94 4.41
CA HIS A 47 -7.50 -11.22 3.93
C HIS A 47 -5.99 -11.37 4.19
N ARG A 48 -5.19 -10.33 3.88
CA ARG A 48 -3.73 -10.37 4.06
C ARG A 48 -3.31 -10.57 5.52
N ILE A 49 -3.92 -9.83 6.44
CA ILE A 49 -3.58 -9.89 7.86
C ILE A 49 -4.09 -11.20 8.48
N LEU A 50 -5.34 -11.59 8.21
CA LEU A 50 -5.93 -12.82 8.76
C LEU A 50 -5.21 -14.08 8.29
N SER A 51 -4.76 -14.12 7.03
CA SER A 51 -4.05 -15.27 6.45
C SER A 51 -2.72 -15.62 7.12
N THR A 52 -2.24 -14.79 8.06
CA THR A 52 -1.07 -15.12 8.88
C THR A 52 -1.35 -16.16 9.97
N ARG A 53 -2.62 -16.46 10.24
CA ARG A 53 -3.04 -17.49 11.18
C ARG A 53 -3.58 -18.72 10.44
N PRO A 54 -3.28 -19.94 10.93
CA PRO A 54 -3.93 -21.14 10.43
C PRO A 54 -5.43 -21.10 10.76
N GLN A 55 -6.26 -21.66 9.88
CA GLN A 55 -7.71 -21.73 10.06
C GLN A 55 -8.36 -20.37 10.37
N TRP A 56 -7.80 -19.30 9.81
CA TRP A 56 -8.26 -17.94 10.11
C TRP A 56 -9.75 -17.74 9.83
N GLN A 57 -10.29 -18.46 8.85
CA GLN A 57 -11.68 -18.37 8.40
C GLN A 57 -12.69 -18.61 9.53
N SER A 58 -12.38 -19.50 10.47
CA SER A 58 -13.26 -19.87 11.58
C SER A 58 -13.07 -19.03 12.84
N LEU A 59 -12.15 -18.08 12.85
CA LEU A 59 -11.93 -17.22 14.01
C LEU A 59 -13.13 -16.30 14.22
N ASP A 60 -13.56 -16.12 15.48
CA ASP A 60 -14.63 -15.18 15.82
C ASP A 60 -14.14 -13.73 15.73
N ALA A 61 -14.68 -12.98 14.77
CA ALA A 61 -14.32 -11.59 14.48
C ALA A 61 -14.58 -10.65 15.68
N ARG A 62 -15.51 -11.00 16.58
CA ARG A 62 -15.80 -10.22 17.79
C ARG A 62 -14.65 -10.29 18.81
N ALA A 63 -13.96 -11.44 18.87
CA ALA A 63 -12.91 -11.72 19.85
C ALA A 63 -11.49 -11.46 19.33
N LEU A 64 -11.30 -11.17 18.04
CA LEU A 64 -9.98 -10.90 17.48
C LEU A 64 -9.26 -9.73 18.18
N ASP A 65 -8.00 -9.93 18.55
CA ASP A 65 -7.11 -8.82 18.89
C ASP A 65 -6.46 -8.28 17.60
N PRO A 66 -6.82 -7.06 17.16
CA PRO A 66 -6.26 -6.52 15.92
C PRO A 66 -4.75 -6.30 16.01
N GLU A 67 -4.21 -5.92 17.17
CA GLU A 67 -2.77 -5.59 17.28
C GLU A 67 -1.93 -6.86 17.20
N ALA A 68 -2.32 -7.94 17.90
CA ALA A 68 -1.63 -9.22 17.81
C ALA A 68 -1.62 -9.85 16.41
N LEU A 69 -2.64 -9.57 15.59
CA LEU A 69 -2.68 -9.99 14.18
C LEU A 69 -1.80 -9.12 13.29
N ILE A 70 -1.78 -7.80 13.54
CA ILE A 70 -0.94 -6.86 12.81
C ILE A 70 0.53 -7.15 13.09
N ASP A 71 0.92 -7.38 14.33
CA ASP A 71 2.31 -7.72 14.70
C ASP A 71 2.77 -9.01 14.01
N ALA A 72 1.92 -10.05 14.01
CA ALA A 72 2.21 -11.30 13.29
C ALA A 72 2.39 -11.06 11.78
N PHE A 73 1.54 -10.21 11.18
CA PHE A 73 1.66 -9.82 9.78
C PHE A 73 2.94 -9.03 9.50
N MET A 74 3.30 -8.09 10.37
CA MET A 74 4.53 -7.30 10.27
C MET A 74 5.77 -8.20 10.30
N MET A 75 5.87 -9.07 11.30
CA MET A 75 6.98 -10.01 11.44
C MET A 75 7.12 -10.92 10.22
N ALA A 76 6.01 -11.39 9.64
CA ALA A 76 6.03 -12.27 8.49
C ALA A 76 6.37 -11.59 7.15
N ASN A 77 6.29 -10.25 7.05
CA ASN A 77 6.39 -9.53 5.78
C ASN A 77 7.44 -8.41 5.77
N THR A 78 8.19 -8.20 6.84
CA THR A 78 9.13 -7.08 6.97
C THR A 78 10.22 -7.07 5.89
N ASP A 79 10.59 -8.23 5.35
CA ASP A 79 11.63 -8.35 4.32
C ASP A 79 11.08 -8.17 2.89
N VAL A 80 9.76 -8.23 2.71
CA VAL A 80 9.11 -8.29 1.40
C VAL A 80 8.32 -7.03 1.09
N LEU A 81 7.74 -6.40 2.11
CA LEU A 81 6.89 -5.22 1.97
C LEU A 81 7.55 -3.98 2.56
N ALA A 82 7.39 -2.85 1.89
CA ALA A 82 7.78 -1.57 2.44
C ALA A 82 6.95 -1.25 3.70
N ILE A 83 7.57 -0.58 4.68
CA ILE A 83 6.91 -0.20 5.95
C ILE A 83 5.61 0.59 5.70
N GLY A 84 5.61 1.54 4.77
CA GLY A 84 4.40 2.29 4.43
C GLY A 84 3.25 1.44 3.87
N THR A 85 3.57 0.32 3.21
CA THR A 85 2.55 -0.64 2.75
C THR A 85 1.97 -1.43 3.91
N ILE A 86 2.82 -1.84 4.85
CA ILE A 86 2.41 -2.51 6.10
C ILE A 86 1.48 -1.59 6.90
N ASP A 87 1.86 -0.33 7.12
CA ASP A 87 1.06 0.66 7.84
C ASP A 87 -0.31 0.89 7.18
N ASN A 88 -0.33 0.92 5.84
CA ASN A 88 -1.57 1.04 5.08
C ASN A 88 -2.50 -0.16 5.30
N TYR A 89 -1.98 -1.39 5.29
CA TYR A 89 -2.79 -2.58 5.59
C TYR A 89 -3.27 -2.59 7.04
N ALA A 90 -2.39 -2.27 7.99
CA ALA A 90 -2.73 -2.25 9.43
C ALA A 90 -3.84 -1.24 9.73
N SER A 91 -3.70 0.00 9.26
CA SER A 91 -4.73 1.04 9.45
C SER A 91 -6.06 0.68 8.76
N THR A 92 -6.00 0.13 7.53
CA THR A 92 -7.19 -0.31 6.79
C THR A 92 -7.89 -1.48 7.50
N PHE A 93 -7.14 -2.44 8.02
CA PHE A 93 -7.68 -3.59 8.75
C PHE A 93 -8.38 -3.19 10.04
N ARG A 94 -7.76 -2.35 10.88
CA ARG A 94 -8.40 -1.85 12.12
C ARG A 94 -9.75 -1.21 11.83
N LYS A 95 -9.80 -0.35 10.81
CA LYS A 95 -11.03 0.31 10.38
C LYS A 95 -12.06 -0.69 9.87
N ALA A 96 -11.65 -1.64 9.04
CA ALA A 96 -12.54 -2.63 8.47
C ALA A 96 -13.14 -3.55 9.55
N LEU A 97 -12.32 -4.06 10.47
CA LEU A 97 -12.78 -4.88 11.58
C LEU A 97 -13.73 -4.12 12.49
N GLY A 98 -13.43 -2.86 12.82
CA GLY A 98 -14.32 -1.99 13.60
C GLY A 98 -15.69 -1.83 12.96
N LEU A 99 -15.74 -1.47 11.67
CA LEU A 99 -17.00 -1.30 10.95
C LEU A 99 -17.84 -2.58 10.87
N PHE A 100 -17.19 -3.75 10.76
CA PHE A 100 -17.89 -5.02 10.79
C PHE A 100 -18.42 -5.35 12.19
N ARG A 101 -17.68 -5.02 13.25
CA ARG A 101 -18.18 -5.17 14.63
C ARG A 101 -19.37 -4.26 14.91
N ASP A 102 -19.34 -3.03 14.41
CA ASP A 102 -20.48 -2.11 14.49
C ASP A 102 -21.70 -2.70 13.75
N TYR A 103 -21.48 -3.28 12.56
CA TYR A 103 -22.53 -3.98 11.82
C TYR A 103 -23.10 -5.17 12.60
N LEU A 104 -22.25 -5.99 13.23
CA LEU A 104 -22.69 -7.13 14.04
C LEU A 104 -23.47 -6.72 15.29
N ALA A 105 -23.27 -5.50 15.79
CA ALA A 105 -23.97 -4.96 16.95
C ALA A 105 -25.36 -4.41 16.60
N ASP A 106 -25.50 -3.77 15.43
CA ASP A 106 -26.76 -3.22 14.94
C ASP A 106 -26.86 -3.35 13.40
N PRO A 107 -27.27 -4.52 12.89
CA PRO A 107 -27.33 -4.78 11.45
C PRO A 107 -28.34 -3.88 10.72
N ASP A 108 -29.47 -3.58 11.36
CA ASP A 108 -30.57 -2.82 10.77
C ASP A 108 -30.27 -1.31 10.72
N GLY A 109 -29.52 -0.80 11.71
CA GLY A 109 -29.09 0.60 11.78
C GLY A 109 -27.73 0.87 11.16
N TRP A 110 -26.99 -0.15 10.73
CA TRP A 110 -25.64 0.04 10.22
C TRP A 110 -25.62 0.92 8.98
N THR A 111 -24.95 2.06 9.09
CA THR A 111 -24.66 2.94 7.97
C THR A 111 -23.15 3.13 7.90
N PRO A 112 -22.50 2.80 6.77
CA PRO A 112 -21.07 3.02 6.64
C PRO A 112 -20.81 4.52 6.81
N LEU A 113 -19.87 4.86 7.70
CA LEU A 113 -19.49 6.24 7.94
C LEU A 113 -19.11 6.86 6.59
N ARG A 114 -20.03 7.68 6.03
CA ARG A 114 -19.74 8.47 4.84
C ARG A 114 -18.52 9.28 5.21
N PRO A 115 -17.40 9.16 4.47
CA PRO A 115 -16.25 10.00 4.71
C PRO A 115 -16.79 11.41 4.75
N ARG A 116 -16.78 12.05 5.93
CA ARG A 116 -17.11 13.47 5.98
C ARG A 116 -16.15 14.05 4.98
N HIS A 117 -16.69 14.64 3.93
CA HIS A 117 -15.92 15.38 2.93
C HIS A 117 -15.43 16.63 3.66
N ARG A 118 -14.60 16.45 4.69
CA ARG A 118 -13.66 17.43 5.13
C ARG A 118 -12.91 17.67 3.84
N LYS A 119 -13.12 18.86 3.26
CA LYS A 119 -12.15 19.45 2.37
C LYS A 119 -10.87 19.35 3.17
N ARG A 120 -10.13 18.24 3.01
CA ARG A 120 -8.77 18.14 3.50
C ARG A 120 -8.21 19.38 2.85
N PRO A 121 -7.84 20.42 3.64
CA PRO A 121 -7.26 21.60 3.04
C PRO A 121 -6.20 21.02 2.12
N ARG A 122 -6.34 21.26 0.81
CA ARG A 122 -5.34 20.79 -0.16
C ARG A 122 -4.07 21.23 0.51
N ARG A 123 -3.28 20.28 1.04
CA ARG A 123 -2.06 20.62 1.76
C ARG A 123 -1.39 21.50 0.74
N PRO A 124 -1.24 22.82 0.97
CA PRO A 124 -0.73 23.70 -0.05
C PRO A 124 0.52 22.96 -0.47
N ILE A 125 0.54 22.54 -1.75
CA ILE A 125 1.74 21.97 -2.33
C ILE A 125 2.65 23.15 -2.14
N HIS A 126 3.41 23.12 -1.04
CA HIS A 126 4.42 24.09 -0.77
C HIS A 126 5.35 23.74 -1.91
N GLY A 127 5.16 24.43 -3.04
CA GLY A 127 6.25 24.98 -3.79
C GLY A 127 7.05 25.80 -2.77
N ALA A 128 7.77 25.09 -1.89
CA ALA A 128 9.16 25.39 -1.78
C ALA A 128 9.59 25.48 -3.24
N GLU A 129 9.93 26.69 -3.65
CA GLU A 129 10.76 26.93 -4.80
C GLU A 129 11.94 25.96 -4.62
N ARG A 130 11.77 24.75 -5.13
CA ARG A 130 12.76 23.71 -4.98
C ARG A 130 13.80 24.18 -5.97
N THR A 131 14.90 24.67 -5.44
CA THR A 131 16.05 25.01 -6.24
C THR A 131 16.47 23.71 -6.95
N PRO A 132 16.81 23.75 -8.25
CA PRO A 132 17.41 22.60 -8.91
C PRO A 132 18.47 22.01 -8.01
N GLY A 133 18.41 20.70 -7.79
CA GLY A 133 19.42 20.05 -6.98
C GLY A 133 20.69 19.90 -7.80
N HIS A 134 21.84 20.10 -7.14
CA HIS A 134 23.15 19.94 -7.74
C HIS A 134 23.77 18.66 -7.18
N LEU A 135 24.01 17.67 -8.03
CA LEU A 135 24.76 16.47 -7.65
C LEU A 135 26.16 16.56 -8.24
N GLN A 136 27.17 16.65 -7.38
CA GLN A 136 28.57 16.55 -7.79
C GLN A 136 29.00 15.09 -7.84
N ILE A 137 29.50 14.66 -8.99
CA ILE A 137 30.02 13.33 -9.26
C ILE A 137 31.54 13.47 -9.43
N LEU A 138 32.30 12.90 -8.50
CA LEU A 138 33.76 12.83 -8.62
C LEU A 138 34.14 11.82 -9.71
N LEU A 139 34.97 12.25 -10.65
CA LEU A 139 35.52 11.45 -11.73
C LEU A 139 36.98 11.09 -11.43
N ALA A 140 37.56 10.23 -12.27
CA ALA A 140 38.99 9.93 -12.22
C ALA A 140 39.85 11.21 -12.40
N GLU A 141 41.08 11.16 -11.89
CA GLU A 141 42.09 12.24 -12.02
C GLU A 141 41.67 13.56 -11.34
N GLY A 142 40.78 13.51 -10.35
CA GLY A 142 40.35 14.70 -9.60
C GLY A 142 39.41 15.64 -10.36
N ARG A 143 38.85 15.18 -11.48
CA ARG A 143 37.80 15.93 -12.21
C ARG A 143 36.45 15.77 -11.53
N THR A 144 35.56 16.75 -11.70
CA THR A 144 34.20 16.71 -11.14
C THR A 144 33.18 16.96 -12.26
N ALA A 145 32.17 16.10 -12.35
CA ALA A 145 30.98 16.36 -13.17
C ALA A 145 29.84 16.85 -12.27
N GLU A 146 29.06 17.82 -12.77
CA GLU A 146 27.91 18.35 -12.07
C GLU A 146 26.64 17.96 -12.83
N LEU A 147 25.71 17.29 -12.15
CA LEU A 147 24.39 16.99 -12.67
C LEU A 147 23.38 17.92 -12.00
N ILE A 148 22.83 18.83 -12.80
CA ILE A 148 21.70 19.67 -12.40
C ILE A 148 20.43 18.88 -12.69
N TYR A 149 19.67 18.54 -11.64
CA TYR A 149 18.42 17.82 -11.79
C TYR A 149 17.21 18.70 -11.43
N PRO A 150 16.08 18.50 -12.12
CA PRO A 150 14.90 19.31 -11.89
C PRO A 150 14.36 19.04 -10.49
N ALA A 151 13.75 20.06 -9.91
CA ALA A 151 13.47 20.10 -8.49
C ALA A 151 12.28 19.23 -8.06
N ASP A 152 11.57 18.71 -9.05
CA ASP A 152 10.46 17.77 -8.93
C ASP A 152 10.90 16.29 -9.01
N LEU A 153 12.21 16.01 -9.08
CA LEU A 153 12.73 14.63 -9.15
C LEU A 153 12.21 13.80 -7.97
N THR A 154 11.43 12.75 -8.26
CA THR A 154 10.99 11.80 -7.24
C THR A 154 12.08 10.77 -6.94
N SER A 155 11.94 10.02 -5.84
CA SER A 155 12.85 8.91 -5.56
C SER A 155 12.84 7.84 -6.66
N ALA A 156 11.72 7.69 -7.38
CA ALA A 156 11.61 6.78 -8.52
C ALA A 156 12.40 7.31 -9.73
N ASP A 157 12.29 8.60 -10.03
CA ASP A 157 13.03 9.26 -11.11
C ASP A 157 14.54 9.24 -10.83
N ALA A 158 14.94 9.45 -9.57
CA ALA A 158 16.32 9.34 -9.13
C ALA A 158 16.88 7.91 -9.36
N ALA A 159 16.12 6.87 -8.99
CA ALA A 159 16.51 5.49 -9.22
C ALA A 159 16.64 5.17 -10.72
N ALA A 160 15.72 5.66 -11.56
CA ALA A 160 15.77 5.50 -13.01
C ALA A 160 16.95 6.24 -13.65
N ALA A 161 17.26 7.46 -13.17
CA ALA A 161 18.40 8.24 -13.62
C ALA A 161 19.73 7.55 -13.27
N ILE A 162 19.89 7.07 -12.03
CA ILE A 162 21.08 6.30 -11.61
C ILE A 162 21.25 5.04 -12.46
N HIS A 163 20.16 4.31 -12.72
CA HIS A 163 20.19 3.12 -13.57
C HIS A 163 20.66 3.45 -15.00
N THR A 164 20.13 4.54 -15.57
CA THR A 164 20.52 5.02 -16.90
C THR A 164 21.99 5.44 -16.93
N LEU A 165 22.45 6.21 -15.94
CA LEU A 165 23.85 6.66 -15.85
C LEU A 165 24.82 5.47 -15.75
N ARG A 166 24.51 4.45 -14.93
CA ARG A 166 25.34 3.24 -14.84
C ARG A 166 25.45 2.47 -16.15
N LYS A 167 24.41 2.51 -16.99
CA LYS A 167 24.40 1.85 -18.29
C LYS A 167 25.22 2.61 -19.33
N VAL A 168 25.21 3.94 -19.29
CA VAL A 168 25.83 4.79 -20.31
C VAL A 168 27.30 5.10 -20.00
N LEU A 169 27.66 5.30 -18.73
CA LEU A 169 29.02 5.67 -18.34
C LEU A 169 30.13 4.72 -18.85
N PRO A 170 29.97 3.38 -18.85
CA PRO A 170 30.99 2.46 -19.38
C PRO A 170 31.20 2.56 -20.90
N THR A 171 30.24 3.15 -21.62
CA THR A 171 30.26 3.26 -23.08
C THR A 171 30.83 4.59 -23.58
N LEU A 172 31.19 5.50 -22.67
CA LEU A 172 31.77 6.78 -23.06
C LEU A 172 33.24 6.58 -23.48
N PRO A 173 33.59 6.88 -24.76
CA PRO A 173 34.96 6.75 -25.24
C PRO A 173 35.86 7.72 -24.48
N GLY A 174 36.90 7.20 -23.83
CA GLY A 174 37.88 7.99 -23.06
C GLY A 174 38.04 7.62 -21.58
N ILE A 175 37.28 6.65 -21.06
CA ILE A 175 37.46 6.08 -19.70
C ILE A 175 37.99 4.64 -19.78
N ASN A 176 38.94 4.37 -20.68
CA ASN A 176 39.70 3.13 -20.59
C ASN A 176 40.84 3.37 -19.60
N ALA A 177 40.80 2.64 -18.49
CA ALA A 177 41.80 2.63 -17.46
C ALA A 177 43.16 2.19 -18.02
N THR A 178 43.97 3.14 -18.51
CA THR A 178 45.40 2.95 -18.73
C THR A 178 46.09 3.00 -17.37
N GLY A 179 45.99 1.90 -16.63
CA GLY A 179 46.73 1.60 -15.42
C GLY A 179 47.61 0.37 -15.63
N GLU A 180 48.50 0.42 -16.63
CA GLU A 180 49.66 -0.47 -16.71
C GLU A 180 50.83 0.25 -16.03
N THR A 181 50.99 0.00 -14.74
CA THR A 181 52.18 0.39 -13.96
C THR A 181 53.32 -0.57 -14.28
N SER A 182 54.38 -0.04 -14.89
CA SER A 182 55.73 -0.63 -14.94
C SER A 182 56.45 -0.51 -13.61
#